data_AF-A0A521D1D9-F1
#
_entry.id   AF-A0A521D1D9-F1
#
_cell.length_a   1.000
_cell.length_b   1.000
_cell.length_c   1.000
_cell.angle_alpha   90.00
_cell.angle_beta   90.00
_cell.angle_gamma   90.00
#
_symmetry.space_group_name_H-M   'P 1'
#
loop_
_entity.id
_entity.type
_entity.pdbx_description
1 polymer ?
#
loop_
_entity_poly.entity_id
_entity_poly.type
_entity_poly.pdbx_seq_one_letter_code
_entity_poly.pdbx_strand_id
1 'polypeptide(L)'
;MKKAFILVLSLLYLYCCLNSCKNKSTTIENNERQTVIKNEEIINSEFLTAEKQSELTPQKILEVLKAGNKDYTEDNLTVRNTSFRIREASLGQYPGAVVLSCLDSRVPVEDVFHCGIGDLFVARVAGNIVNEDILGSLEYACKVSGAKAIVVLGHEHCGAIKSAIDNVELGNITALLSKIKPSVNSLNDFKEEKTSKNQQFVEAVCHQNVKKAIEDIRTLSPILKEMEQKGEIVIVGAEYHMETGKVDFFQ
;
A
#
# COMPACT_ATOMS: atom_id res chain seq x y z
N MET A 1 -14.27 -11.33 -74.19
CA MET A 1 -14.49 -12.48 -73.27
C MET A 1 -13.66 -12.45 -71.96
N LYS A 2 -12.91 -11.38 -71.63
CA LYS A 2 -12.15 -11.30 -70.35
C LYS A 2 -12.79 -10.47 -69.23
N LYS A 3 -13.88 -9.72 -69.50
CA LYS A 3 -14.55 -8.86 -68.49
C LYS A 3 -15.66 -9.55 -67.70
N ALA A 4 -16.27 -10.61 -68.23
CA ALA A 4 -17.29 -11.39 -67.51
C ALA A 4 -16.70 -12.37 -66.48
N PHE A 5 -15.42 -12.72 -66.59
CA PHE A 5 -14.75 -13.68 -65.71
C PHE A 5 -14.30 -13.05 -64.38
N ILE A 6 -14.06 -11.74 -64.34
CA ILE A 6 -13.60 -11.03 -63.14
C ILE A 6 -14.75 -10.72 -62.18
N LEU A 7 -15.98 -10.57 -62.68
CA LEU A 7 -17.17 -10.29 -61.85
C LEU A 7 -17.69 -11.53 -61.09
N VAL A 8 -17.42 -12.74 -61.60
CA VAL A 8 -17.85 -14.00 -60.96
C VAL A 8 -16.85 -14.42 -59.86
N LEU A 9 -15.56 -14.06 -59.99
CA LEU A 9 -14.56 -14.34 -58.97
C LEU A 9 -14.71 -13.44 -57.71
N SER A 10 -15.19 -12.20 -57.85
CA SER A 10 -15.41 -11.30 -56.71
C SER A 10 -16.63 -11.67 -55.87
N LEU A 11 -17.67 -12.24 -56.48
CA LEU A 11 -18.87 -12.73 -55.78
C LEU A 11 -18.65 -14.07 -55.07
N LEU A 12 -17.74 -14.93 -55.57
CA LEU A 12 -17.37 -16.17 -54.87
C LEU A 12 -16.50 -15.91 -53.62
N TYR A 13 -15.62 -14.89 -53.66
CA TYR A 13 -14.76 -14.56 -52.53
C TYR A 13 -15.56 -13.95 -51.36
N LEU A 14 -16.62 -13.19 -51.66
CA LEU A 14 -17.49 -12.60 -50.64
C LEU A 14 -18.38 -13.65 -49.93
N TYR A 15 -18.75 -14.74 -50.62
CA TYR A 15 -19.53 -15.83 -50.02
C TYR A 15 -18.66 -16.75 -49.13
N CYS A 16 -17.36 -16.87 -49.41
CA CYS A 16 -16.45 -17.69 -48.61
C CYS A 16 -16.06 -17.03 -47.27
N CYS A 17 -15.98 -15.69 -47.21
CA CYS A 17 -15.71 -14.97 -45.96
C CYS A 17 -16.88 -14.95 -44.96
N LEU A 18 -18.12 -15.17 -45.41
CA LEU A 18 -19.31 -15.17 -44.53
C LEU A 18 -19.61 -16.53 -43.90
N ASN A 19 -19.04 -17.62 -44.41
CA ASN A 19 -19.31 -18.98 -43.91
C ASN A 19 -18.17 -19.62 -43.08
N SER A 20 -17.02 -18.97 -42.92
CA SER A 20 -15.94 -19.48 -42.06
C SER A 20 -16.06 -19.08 -40.57
N CYS A 21 -17.08 -18.31 -40.19
CA CYS A 21 -17.34 -17.91 -38.79
C CYS A 21 -18.67 -18.49 -38.25
N LYS A 22 -18.95 -19.77 -38.51
CA LYS A 22 -19.97 -20.52 -37.76
C LYS A 22 -19.31 -21.49 -36.79
N ASN A 23 -19.36 -21.11 -35.52
CA ASN A 23 -19.36 -21.96 -34.33
C ASN A 23 -18.71 -23.34 -34.46
N LYS A 24 -17.44 -23.42 -34.07
CA LYS A 24 -17.10 -24.38 -33.01
C LYS A 24 -17.04 -23.59 -31.70
N SER A 25 -18.22 -23.40 -31.10
CA SER A 25 -18.27 -23.35 -29.65
C SER A 25 -17.77 -24.72 -29.21
N THR A 26 -16.49 -24.77 -28.84
CA THR A 26 -16.02 -25.82 -27.96
C THR A 26 -16.88 -25.65 -26.72
N THR A 27 -17.79 -26.59 -26.47
CA THR A 27 -18.40 -26.79 -25.16
C THR A 27 -17.27 -27.08 -24.19
N ILE A 28 -16.66 -26.01 -23.67
CA ILE A 28 -16.12 -26.03 -22.34
C ILE A 28 -17.35 -25.80 -21.49
N GLU A 29 -17.88 -26.86 -20.88
CA GLU A 29 -18.77 -26.74 -19.73
C GLU A 29 -17.96 -26.09 -18.60
N ASN A 30 -17.76 -24.78 -18.70
CA ASN A 30 -17.32 -23.98 -17.58
C ASN A 30 -18.52 -23.89 -16.66
N ASN A 31 -18.45 -24.68 -15.60
CA ASN A 31 -19.28 -24.56 -14.40
C ASN A 31 -18.96 -23.20 -13.75
N GLU A 32 -19.39 -22.11 -14.37
CA GLU A 32 -19.29 -20.76 -13.84
C GLU A 32 -20.19 -20.69 -12.60
N ARG A 33 -19.62 -20.97 -11.43
CA ARG A 33 -20.11 -20.35 -10.21
C ARG A 33 -19.82 -18.86 -10.33
N GLN A 34 -20.70 -18.14 -11.02
CA GLN A 34 -20.85 -16.72 -10.80
C GLN A 34 -21.36 -16.56 -9.36
N THR A 35 -20.46 -16.33 -8.43
CA THR A 35 -20.82 -15.85 -7.10
C THR A 35 -21.40 -14.46 -7.28
N VAL A 36 -22.73 -14.39 -7.35
CA VAL A 36 -23.48 -13.14 -7.29
C VAL A 36 -23.36 -12.64 -5.85
N ILE A 37 -22.39 -11.77 -5.60
CA ILE A 37 -22.34 -11.02 -4.34
C ILE A 37 -23.54 -10.09 -4.33
N LYS A 38 -24.42 -10.23 -3.34
CA LYS A 38 -25.60 -9.35 -3.25
C LYS A 38 -25.11 -7.93 -2.95
N ASN A 39 -25.73 -6.92 -3.55
CA ASN A 39 -25.37 -5.52 -3.29
C ASN A 39 -25.48 -5.13 -1.80
N GLU A 40 -26.29 -5.87 -1.02
CA GLU A 40 -26.45 -5.72 0.42
C GLU A 40 -25.24 -6.25 1.23
N GLU A 41 -24.45 -7.14 0.64
CA GLU A 41 -23.20 -7.68 1.20
C GLU A 41 -21.98 -6.81 0.84
N ILE A 42 -22.17 -5.82 -0.04
CA ILE A 42 -21.18 -4.80 -0.38
C ILE A 42 -21.30 -3.69 0.67
N ILE A 43 -20.44 -3.73 1.69
CA ILE A 43 -20.29 -2.57 2.57
C ILE A 43 -19.71 -1.44 1.72
N ASN A 44 -20.58 -0.50 1.32
CA ASN A 44 -20.18 0.73 0.68
C ASN A 44 -19.44 1.59 1.70
N SER A 45 -18.12 1.38 1.83
CA SER A 45 -17.27 2.38 2.46
C SER A 45 -17.31 3.61 1.54
N GLU A 46 -18.15 4.59 1.87
CA GLU A 46 -18.20 5.86 1.17
C GLU A 46 -16.79 6.48 1.16
N PHE A 47 -16.37 7.00 0.01
CA PHE A 47 -15.08 7.68 -0.14
C PHE A 47 -14.98 8.86 0.83
N LEU A 48 -13.75 9.16 1.26
CA LEU A 48 -13.49 10.46 1.86
C LEU A 48 -13.66 11.56 0.81
N THR A 49 -14.59 12.48 1.06
CA THR A 49 -14.71 13.76 0.37
C THR A 49 -13.86 14.81 1.07
N ALA A 50 -13.58 15.93 0.41
CA ALA A 50 -12.86 17.06 1.02
C ALA A 50 -13.54 17.55 2.32
N GLU A 51 -14.87 17.66 2.30
CA GLU A 51 -15.68 18.09 3.45
C GLU A 51 -15.51 17.13 4.63
N LYS A 52 -15.74 15.82 4.41
CA LYS A 52 -15.56 14.79 5.43
C LYS A 52 -14.12 14.73 5.94
N GLN A 53 -13.13 14.81 5.04
CA GLN A 53 -11.73 14.83 5.43
C GLN A 53 -11.45 16.02 6.34
N SER A 54 -11.96 17.22 6.03
CA SER A 54 -11.72 18.43 6.82
C SER A 54 -12.25 18.35 8.26
N GLU A 55 -13.37 17.64 8.48
CA GLU A 55 -14.02 17.44 9.77
C GLU A 55 -13.31 16.42 10.67
N LEU A 56 -12.48 15.56 10.09
CA LEU A 56 -11.77 14.52 10.85
C LEU A 56 -10.60 15.11 11.64
N THR A 57 -10.32 14.55 12.81
CA THR A 57 -9.13 14.86 13.59
C THR A 57 -8.03 13.81 13.34
N PRO A 58 -6.75 14.14 13.56
CA PRO A 58 -5.66 13.16 13.48
C PRO A 58 -5.91 11.90 14.32
N GLN A 59 -6.39 12.09 15.56
CA GLN A 59 -6.74 10.97 16.44
C GLN A 59 -7.89 10.14 15.88
N LYS A 60 -8.90 10.78 15.28
CA LYS A 60 -10.03 10.03 14.69
C LYS A 60 -9.58 9.19 13.50
N ILE A 61 -8.69 9.70 12.66
CA ILE A 61 -8.08 8.92 11.58
C ILE A 61 -7.34 7.71 12.15
N LEU A 62 -6.53 7.90 13.20
CA LEU A 62 -5.80 6.79 13.82
C LEU A 62 -6.74 5.72 14.42
N GLU A 63 -7.85 6.12 15.02
CA GLU A 63 -8.89 5.20 15.49
C GLU A 63 -9.51 4.39 14.35
N VAL A 64 -9.78 5.02 13.21
CA VAL A 64 -10.30 4.35 12.01
C VAL A 64 -9.30 3.31 11.50
N LEU A 65 -8.01 3.63 11.42
CA LEU A 65 -6.99 2.68 10.99
C LEU A 65 -6.86 1.49 11.95
N LYS A 66 -6.91 1.74 13.27
CA LYS A 66 -6.88 0.69 14.29
C LYS A 66 -8.11 -0.22 14.22
N ALA A 67 -9.30 0.36 14.03
CA ALA A 67 -10.54 -0.39 13.86
C ALA A 67 -10.49 -1.22 12.57
N GLY A 68 -10.00 -0.64 11.47
CA GLY A 68 -9.83 -1.35 10.21
C GLY A 68 -8.86 -2.52 10.31
N ASN A 69 -7.73 -2.36 11.02
CA ASN A 69 -6.83 -3.49 11.24
C ASN A 69 -7.46 -4.59 12.11
N LYS A 70 -8.27 -4.21 13.11
CA LYS A 70 -9.03 -5.18 13.88
C LYS A 70 -9.99 -5.97 12.98
N ASP A 71 -10.74 -5.29 12.12
CA ASP A 71 -11.64 -5.95 11.16
C ASP A 71 -10.89 -6.88 10.19
N TYR A 72 -9.71 -6.45 9.73
CA TYR A 72 -8.82 -7.26 8.90
C TYR A 72 -8.39 -8.55 9.62
N THR A 73 -8.02 -8.49 10.90
CA THR A 73 -7.63 -9.68 11.69
C THR A 73 -8.79 -10.60 12.08
N GLU A 74 -10.02 -10.10 12.04
CA GLU A 74 -11.24 -10.86 12.35
C GLU A 74 -11.92 -11.43 11.09
N ASP A 75 -11.28 -11.33 9.92
CA ASP A 75 -11.84 -11.72 8.62
C ASP A 75 -13.19 -11.05 8.29
N ASN A 76 -13.42 -9.83 8.81
CA ASN A 76 -14.61 -9.02 8.53
C ASN A 76 -14.51 -8.40 7.12
N LEU A 77 -14.38 -9.20 6.07
CA LEU A 77 -14.05 -8.72 4.73
C LEU A 77 -15.12 -7.77 4.17
N THR A 78 -14.68 -6.63 3.62
CA THR A 78 -15.54 -5.72 2.87
C THR A 78 -15.33 -5.89 1.38
N VAL A 79 -16.42 -6.21 0.67
CA VAL A 79 -16.41 -6.23 -0.79
C VAL A 79 -16.38 -4.78 -1.29
N ARG A 80 -15.34 -4.42 -2.06
CA ARG A 80 -15.21 -3.10 -2.69
C ARG A 80 -15.17 -3.23 -4.20
N ASN A 81 -15.88 -2.35 -4.90
CA ASN A 81 -15.71 -2.21 -6.35
C ASN A 81 -14.51 -1.30 -6.65
N THR A 82 -13.30 -1.85 -6.55
CA THR A 82 -12.03 -1.12 -6.76
C THR A 82 -11.98 -0.38 -8.09
N SER A 83 -12.48 -0.99 -9.17
CA SER A 83 -12.48 -0.35 -10.50
C SER A 83 -13.36 0.90 -10.54
N PHE A 84 -14.53 0.86 -9.88
CA PHE A 84 -15.39 2.02 -9.74
C PHE A 84 -14.73 3.08 -8.88
N ARG A 85 -14.08 2.68 -7.78
CA ARG A 85 -13.32 3.59 -6.91
C ARG A 85 -12.24 4.38 -7.63
N ILE A 86 -11.48 3.72 -8.50
CA ILE A 86 -10.47 4.39 -9.33
C ILE A 86 -11.11 5.42 -10.28
N ARG A 87 -12.25 5.09 -10.90
CA ARG A 87 -12.94 6.00 -11.83
C ARG A 87 -13.51 7.21 -11.12
N GLU A 88 -14.11 7.04 -9.95
CA GLU A 88 -14.63 8.16 -9.14
C GLU A 88 -13.50 9.06 -8.63
N ALA A 89 -12.37 8.47 -8.20
CA ALA A 89 -11.21 9.23 -7.74
C ALA A 89 -10.45 9.95 -8.86
N SER A 90 -10.82 9.76 -10.13
CA SER A 90 -10.12 10.35 -11.29
C SER A 90 -10.15 11.88 -11.31
N LEU A 91 -11.15 12.48 -10.67
CA LEU A 91 -11.30 13.94 -10.58
C LEU A 91 -10.71 14.52 -9.29
N GLY A 92 -10.27 13.68 -8.35
CA GLY A 92 -9.68 14.09 -7.08
C GLY A 92 -9.74 13.00 -6.02
N GLN A 93 -8.79 13.03 -5.09
CA GLN A 93 -8.74 12.14 -3.93
C GLN A 93 -8.47 12.95 -2.66
N TYR A 94 -9.01 12.50 -1.52
CA TYR A 94 -8.84 13.17 -0.22
C TYR A 94 -8.43 12.18 0.88
N PRO A 95 -7.23 11.57 0.80
CA PRO A 95 -6.82 10.55 1.74
C PRO A 95 -6.76 11.06 3.17
N GLY A 96 -7.27 10.28 4.13
CA GLY A 96 -7.24 10.64 5.54
C GLY A 96 -5.84 10.51 6.15
N ALA A 97 -5.00 9.62 5.61
CA ALA A 97 -3.65 9.35 6.10
C ALA A 97 -2.68 9.05 4.95
N VAL A 98 -1.39 9.13 5.27
CA VAL A 98 -0.31 8.58 4.47
C VAL A 98 0.44 7.50 5.28
N VAL A 99 0.70 6.37 4.65
CA VAL A 99 1.44 5.26 5.25
C VAL A 99 2.78 5.10 4.53
N LEU A 100 3.89 5.27 5.27
CA LEU A 100 5.22 4.88 4.82
C LEU A 100 5.45 3.41 5.19
N SER A 101 5.46 2.53 4.20
CA SER A 101 5.60 1.09 4.37
C SER A 101 6.80 0.53 3.62
N CYS A 102 7.16 -0.71 3.94
CA CYS A 102 8.17 -1.46 3.21
C CYS A 102 7.70 -1.80 1.78
N LEU A 103 8.65 -2.00 0.86
CA LEU A 103 8.40 -2.56 -0.47
C LEU A 103 7.87 -4.01 -0.43
N ASP A 104 7.89 -4.67 0.73
CA ASP A 104 7.50 -6.08 0.91
C ASP A 104 6.09 -6.37 0.41
N SER A 105 5.98 -7.14 -0.67
CA SER A 105 4.71 -7.39 -1.37
C SER A 105 3.65 -8.12 -0.54
N ARG A 106 4.02 -8.66 0.63
CA ARG A 106 3.13 -9.37 1.54
C ARG A 106 2.38 -8.43 2.50
N VAL A 107 2.67 -7.13 2.47
CA VAL A 107 1.99 -6.11 3.28
C VAL A 107 1.07 -5.27 2.38
N PRO A 108 -0.20 -5.70 2.16
CA PRO A 108 -1.19 -4.92 1.42
C PRO A 108 -1.79 -3.84 2.31
N VAL A 109 -1.15 -2.66 2.35
CA VAL A 109 -1.44 -1.58 3.31
C VAL A 109 -2.93 -1.21 3.37
N GLU A 110 -3.57 -1.07 2.22
CA GLU A 110 -4.99 -0.71 2.12
C GLU A 110 -5.87 -1.79 2.78
N ASP A 111 -5.62 -3.07 2.50
CA ASP A 111 -6.38 -4.17 3.09
C ASP A 111 -6.12 -4.30 4.59
N VAL A 112 -4.85 -4.18 5.01
CA VAL A 112 -4.41 -4.26 6.43
C VAL A 112 -5.11 -3.22 7.30
N PHE A 113 -5.46 -2.06 6.76
CA PHE A 113 -6.20 -1.01 7.47
C PHE A 113 -7.66 -0.90 7.04
N HIS A 114 -8.17 -1.89 6.30
CA HIS A 114 -9.54 -1.91 5.82
C HIS A 114 -9.95 -0.63 5.07
N CYS A 115 -9.00 -0.05 4.36
CA CYS A 115 -9.17 1.13 3.53
C CYS A 115 -9.35 0.74 2.07
N GLY A 116 -9.96 1.62 1.27
CA GLY A 116 -10.03 1.45 -0.17
C GLY A 116 -9.20 2.50 -0.93
N ILE A 117 -9.21 2.38 -2.26
CA ILE A 117 -8.56 3.36 -3.13
C ILE A 117 -9.11 4.76 -2.87
N GLY A 118 -8.21 5.71 -2.63
CA GLY A 118 -8.53 7.11 -2.32
C GLY A 118 -8.61 7.43 -0.83
N ASP A 119 -8.61 6.44 0.06
CA ASP A 119 -8.68 6.66 1.52
C ASP A 119 -7.28 6.87 2.13
N LEU A 120 -6.25 6.27 1.54
CA LEU A 120 -4.84 6.34 1.95
C LEU A 120 -3.94 6.79 0.80
N PHE A 121 -2.91 7.57 1.13
CA PHE A 121 -1.67 7.55 0.36
C PHE A 121 -0.74 6.47 0.91
N VAL A 122 -0.04 5.78 0.03
CA VAL A 122 0.92 4.74 0.41
C VAL A 122 2.26 5.01 -0.26
N ALA A 123 3.28 5.30 0.53
CA ALA A 123 4.66 5.40 0.08
C ALA A 123 5.38 4.10 0.43
N ARG A 124 6.03 3.47 -0.55
CA ARG A 124 6.69 2.17 -0.36
C ARG A 124 8.16 2.23 -0.75
N VAL A 125 9.02 1.84 0.17
CA VAL A 125 10.47 1.75 -0.05
C VAL A 125 11.04 0.62 0.82
N ALA A 126 12.05 -0.11 0.33
CA ALA A 126 12.60 -1.23 1.10
C ALA A 126 13.12 -0.74 2.47
N GLY A 127 12.67 -1.39 3.55
CA GLY A 127 13.00 -1.01 4.93
C GLY A 127 12.34 0.28 5.41
N ASN A 128 11.30 0.79 4.73
CA ASN A 128 10.52 1.97 5.12
C ASN A 128 11.40 3.16 5.55
N ILE A 129 12.52 3.33 4.84
CA ILE A 129 13.51 4.38 5.07
C ILE A 129 12.98 5.76 4.71
N VAL A 130 13.60 6.79 5.28
CA VAL A 130 13.35 8.19 4.89
C VAL A 130 14.46 8.65 3.94
N ASN A 131 14.05 9.23 2.82
CA ASN A 131 14.91 9.94 1.87
C ASN A 131 14.16 11.20 1.37
N GLU A 132 14.78 11.96 0.47
CA GLU A 132 14.21 13.21 -0.06
C GLU A 132 12.85 12.99 -0.74
N ASP A 133 12.74 11.99 -1.63
CA ASP A 133 11.49 11.70 -2.34
C ASP A 133 10.35 11.29 -1.40
N ILE A 134 10.65 10.46 -0.39
CA ILE A 134 9.70 10.04 0.63
C ILE A 134 9.26 11.25 1.45
N LEU A 135 10.20 12.09 1.90
CA LEU A 135 9.86 13.25 2.71
C LEU A 135 8.99 14.25 1.95
N GLY A 136 9.33 14.56 0.69
CA GLY A 136 8.50 15.41 -0.17
C GLY A 136 7.11 14.82 -0.43
N SER A 137 7.01 13.49 -0.55
CA SER A 137 5.72 12.81 -0.70
C SER A 137 4.86 12.92 0.57
N LEU A 138 5.46 12.80 1.76
CA LEU A 138 4.76 12.98 3.04
C LEU A 138 4.31 14.44 3.23
N GLU A 139 5.16 15.40 2.89
CA GLU A 139 4.82 16.83 2.90
C GLU A 139 3.65 17.13 1.96
N TYR A 140 3.66 16.58 0.74
CA TYR A 140 2.56 16.75 -0.19
C TYR A 140 1.26 16.16 0.37
N ALA A 141 1.31 14.92 0.87
CA ALA A 141 0.15 14.23 1.42
C ALA A 141 -0.52 15.04 2.55
N CYS A 142 0.28 15.57 3.48
CA CYS A 142 -0.24 16.32 4.62
C CYS A 142 -0.55 17.79 4.26
N LYS A 143 0.44 18.53 3.76
CA LYS A 143 0.34 19.98 3.59
C LYS A 143 -0.51 20.39 2.39
N VAL A 144 -0.47 19.62 1.30
CA VAL A 144 -1.20 19.93 0.07
C VAL A 144 -2.52 19.18 0.00
N SER A 145 -2.52 17.88 0.29
CA SER A 145 -3.72 17.03 0.16
C SER A 145 -4.55 16.85 1.43
N GLY A 146 -4.10 17.40 2.57
CA GLY A 146 -4.88 17.43 3.81
C GLY A 146 -4.89 16.15 4.64
N ALA A 147 -4.02 15.17 4.35
CA ALA A 147 -3.90 13.96 5.16
C ALA A 147 -3.49 14.30 6.60
N LYS A 148 -4.15 13.66 7.56
CA LYS A 148 -4.07 14.03 9.00
C LYS A 148 -3.25 13.06 9.84
N ALA A 149 -2.81 11.94 9.27
CA ALA A 149 -1.95 11.00 9.97
C ALA A 149 -0.82 10.52 9.06
N ILE A 150 0.37 10.39 9.64
CA ILE A 150 1.51 9.69 9.05
C ILE A 150 1.73 8.42 9.88
N VAL A 151 1.64 7.26 9.24
CA VAL A 151 1.96 5.98 9.86
C VAL A 151 3.24 5.44 9.24
N VAL A 152 4.28 5.26 10.05
CA VAL A 152 5.49 4.55 9.64
C VAL A 152 5.31 3.08 10.02
N LEU A 153 5.07 2.23 9.01
CA LEU A 153 4.72 0.82 9.18
C LEU A 153 5.92 -0.08 8.91
N GLY A 154 6.55 -0.57 9.97
CA GLY A 154 7.48 -1.69 9.94
C GLY A 154 6.74 -3.04 9.88
N HIS A 155 7.48 -4.13 9.68
CA HIS A 155 6.89 -5.47 9.67
C HIS A 155 7.91 -6.55 10.03
N GLU A 156 7.42 -7.67 10.55
CA GLU A 156 8.24 -8.84 10.85
C GLU A 156 8.93 -9.40 9.59
N HIS A 157 10.09 -10.03 9.80
CA HIS A 157 10.87 -10.69 8.76
C HIS A 157 11.30 -9.79 7.58
N CYS A 158 11.46 -8.48 7.81
CA CYS A 158 11.87 -7.54 6.78
C CYS A 158 13.24 -7.88 6.17
N GLY A 159 13.26 -8.11 4.85
CA GLY A 159 14.48 -8.47 4.12
C GLY A 159 15.53 -7.35 4.08
N ALA A 160 15.11 -6.08 4.05
CA ALA A 160 16.02 -4.95 4.09
C ALA A 160 16.71 -4.83 5.46
N ILE A 161 15.97 -5.06 6.55
CA ILE A 161 16.54 -5.09 7.91
C ILE A 161 17.58 -6.22 8.02
N LYS A 162 17.23 -7.44 7.59
CA LYS A 162 18.17 -8.58 7.57
C LYS A 162 19.43 -8.27 6.76
N SER A 163 19.28 -7.67 5.58
CA SER A 163 20.40 -7.30 4.71
C SER A 163 21.29 -6.22 5.33
N ALA A 164 20.70 -5.28 6.08
CA ALA A 164 21.46 -4.26 6.80
C ALA A 164 22.29 -4.87 7.94
N ILE A 165 21.72 -5.81 8.69
CA ILE A 165 22.42 -6.57 9.74
C ILE A 165 23.59 -7.36 9.14
N ASP A 166 23.35 -8.01 8.00
CA ASP A 166 24.37 -8.81 7.29
C ASP A 166 25.40 -7.98 6.54
N ASN A 167 25.31 -6.64 6.59
CA ASN A 167 26.18 -5.70 5.89
C ASN A 167 26.30 -6.00 4.39
N VAL A 168 25.19 -6.33 3.74
CA VAL A 168 25.17 -6.57 2.30
C VAL A 168 25.63 -5.32 1.54
N GLU A 169 26.54 -5.52 0.57
CA GLU A 169 27.01 -4.47 -0.34
C GLU A 169 26.71 -4.87 -1.79
N LEU A 170 25.77 -4.16 -2.42
CA LEU A 170 25.33 -4.45 -3.79
C LEU A 170 24.70 -3.22 -4.46
N GLY A 171 25.44 -2.51 -5.32
CA GLY A 171 24.92 -1.38 -6.09
C GLY A 171 24.14 -0.35 -5.25
N ASN A 172 22.97 0.08 -5.73
CA ASN A 172 22.11 1.04 -5.00
C ASN A 172 21.55 0.49 -3.68
N ILE A 173 21.55 -0.83 -3.48
CA ILE A 173 21.10 -1.44 -2.23
C ILE A 173 22.02 -1.00 -1.08
N THR A 174 23.33 -0.88 -1.31
CA THR A 174 24.27 -0.41 -0.27
C THR A 174 23.87 0.96 0.30
N ALA A 175 23.52 1.91 -0.57
CA ALA A 175 23.11 3.25 -0.16
C ALA A 175 21.72 3.30 0.50
N LEU A 176 20.86 2.32 0.22
CA LEU A 176 19.60 2.14 0.92
C LEU A 176 19.85 1.59 2.33
N LEU A 177 20.63 0.50 2.44
CA LEU A 177 20.92 -0.15 3.71
C LEU A 177 21.72 0.75 4.66
N SER A 178 22.53 1.68 4.14
CA SER A 178 23.26 2.65 4.97
C SER A 178 22.33 3.55 5.79
N LYS A 179 21.07 3.72 5.39
CA LYS A 179 20.05 4.48 6.14
C LYS A 179 19.43 3.66 7.28
N ILE A 180 19.52 2.33 7.22
CA ILE A 180 19.06 1.39 8.26
C ILE A 180 20.17 1.11 9.29
N LYS A 181 21.45 1.13 8.85
CA LYS A 181 22.61 0.87 9.72
C LYS A 181 22.61 1.63 11.07
N PRO A 182 22.20 2.91 11.16
CA PRO A 182 22.08 3.59 12.45
C PRO A 182 21.18 2.85 13.45
N SER A 183 20.06 2.28 13.00
CA SER A 183 19.15 1.51 13.86
C SER A 183 19.77 0.20 14.34
N VAL A 184 20.53 -0.48 13.47
CA VAL A 184 21.34 -1.66 13.86
C VAL A 184 22.35 -1.29 14.94
N ASN A 185 23.10 -0.20 14.72
CA ASN A 185 24.18 0.25 15.59
C ASN A 185 23.69 0.84 16.93
N SER A 186 22.44 1.29 17.01
CA SER A 186 21.89 1.78 18.28
C SER A 186 21.58 0.68 19.29
N LEU A 187 21.54 -0.59 18.86
CA LEU A 187 21.27 -1.75 19.72
C LEU A 187 22.56 -2.38 20.26
N ASN A 188 23.46 -1.54 20.79
CA ASN A 188 24.74 -1.99 21.36
C ASN A 188 24.56 -2.86 22.60
N ASP A 189 23.50 -2.63 23.39
CA ASP A 189 23.23 -3.34 24.64
C ASP A 189 22.36 -4.60 24.45
N PHE A 190 22.02 -4.96 23.20
CA PHE A 190 21.29 -6.19 22.92
C PHE A 190 22.15 -7.40 23.33
N LYS A 191 21.62 -8.23 24.23
CA LYS A 191 22.39 -9.24 24.98
C LYS A 191 22.67 -10.52 24.20
N GLU A 192 21.83 -10.84 23.23
CA GLU A 192 21.94 -12.08 22.46
C GLU A 192 22.71 -11.86 21.16
N GLU A 193 22.75 -12.90 20.32
CA GLU A 193 23.47 -12.87 19.05
C GLU A 193 22.87 -11.81 18.10
N LYS A 194 23.73 -10.92 17.60
CA LYS A 194 23.36 -9.80 16.71
C LYS A 194 23.49 -10.19 15.24
N THR A 195 22.73 -11.19 14.80
CA THR A 195 22.76 -11.68 13.42
C THR A 195 21.36 -11.71 12.82
N SER A 196 21.26 -11.72 11.49
CA SER A 196 19.97 -11.78 10.78
C SER A 196 19.19 -13.09 11.00
N LYS A 197 19.84 -14.09 11.60
CA LYS A 197 19.25 -15.37 12.01
C LYS A 197 18.58 -15.27 13.39
N ASN A 198 18.96 -14.31 14.22
CA ASN A 198 18.27 -14.04 15.48
C ASN A 198 17.04 -13.18 15.19
N GLN A 199 15.87 -13.81 15.19
CA GLN A 199 14.61 -13.15 14.89
C GLN A 199 14.28 -12.02 15.89
N GLN A 200 14.60 -12.20 17.18
CA GLN A 200 14.39 -11.14 18.19
C GLN A 200 15.28 -9.92 17.92
N PHE A 201 16.50 -10.13 17.44
CA PHE A 201 17.37 -9.03 17.05
C PHE A 201 16.84 -8.32 15.80
N VAL A 202 16.37 -9.08 14.80
CA VAL A 202 15.74 -8.51 13.59
C VAL A 202 14.52 -7.66 13.94
N GLU A 203 13.66 -8.13 14.84
CA GLU A 203 12.49 -7.39 15.34
C GLU A 203 12.90 -6.14 16.11
N ALA A 204 13.88 -6.23 17.01
CA ALA A 204 14.41 -5.06 17.72
C ALA A 204 14.96 -4.01 16.75
N VAL A 205 15.69 -4.42 15.71
CA VAL A 205 16.20 -3.51 14.67
C VAL A 205 15.04 -2.92 13.86
N CYS A 206 14.01 -3.70 13.54
CA CYS A 206 12.83 -3.21 12.83
C CYS A 206 12.12 -2.11 13.64
N HIS A 207 11.88 -2.35 14.93
CA HIS A 207 11.29 -1.38 15.84
C HIS A 207 12.09 -0.09 15.91
N GLN A 208 13.40 -0.23 16.05
CA GLN A 208 14.31 0.90 16.12
C GLN A 208 14.42 1.64 14.77
N ASN A 209 14.23 0.97 13.64
CA ASN A 209 14.16 1.57 12.31
C ASN A 209 12.89 2.41 12.12
N VAL A 210 11.74 1.94 12.61
CA VAL A 210 10.49 2.74 12.62
C VAL A 210 10.67 4.00 13.46
N LYS A 211 11.21 3.86 14.69
CA LYS A 211 11.51 5.02 15.56
C LYS A 211 12.44 6.03 14.89
N LYS A 212 13.51 5.54 14.28
CA LYS A 212 14.47 6.38 13.57
C LYS A 212 13.84 7.11 12.37
N ALA A 213 12.97 6.43 11.62
CA ALA A 213 12.25 7.05 10.51
C ALA A 213 11.31 8.17 10.99
N ILE A 214 10.61 7.98 12.11
CA ILE A 214 9.77 9.04 12.72
C ILE A 214 10.65 10.24 13.15
N GLU A 215 11.79 9.98 13.80
CA GLU A 215 12.75 11.01 14.16
C GLU A 215 13.26 11.77 12.94
N ASP A 216 13.58 11.06 11.85
CA ASP A 216 14.03 11.66 10.60
C ASP A 216 12.95 12.52 9.95
N ILE A 217 11.69 12.08 9.93
CA ILE A 217 10.57 12.90 9.44
C ILE A 217 10.49 14.21 10.22
N ARG A 218 10.51 14.13 11.55
CA ARG A 218 10.43 15.31 12.44
C ARG A 218 11.65 16.23 12.31
N THR A 219 12.83 15.66 12.08
CA THR A 219 14.10 16.42 12.05
C THR A 219 14.34 17.06 10.70
N LEU A 220 14.04 16.34 9.62
CA LEU A 220 14.35 16.74 8.25
C LEU A 220 13.22 17.51 7.57
N SER A 221 11.97 17.43 8.06
CA SER A 221 10.85 18.25 7.58
C SER A 221 10.36 19.23 8.65
N PRO A 222 10.77 20.51 8.57
CA PRO A 222 10.19 21.57 9.39
C PRO A 222 8.68 21.70 9.20
N ILE A 223 8.17 21.44 7.99
CA ILE A 223 6.74 21.53 7.65
C ILE A 223 5.94 20.51 8.47
N LEU A 224 6.32 19.23 8.40
CA LEU A 224 5.59 18.17 9.10
C LEU A 224 5.72 18.31 10.62
N LYS A 225 6.90 18.71 11.11
CA LYS A 225 7.12 19.01 12.52
C LYS A 225 6.19 20.12 13.02
N GLU A 226 6.08 21.23 12.28
CA GLU A 226 5.20 22.35 12.65
C GLU A 226 3.73 21.93 12.64
N MET A 227 3.30 21.16 11.63
CA MET A 227 1.93 20.65 11.55
C MET A 227 1.61 19.71 12.73
N GLU A 228 2.52 18.82 13.11
CA GLU A 228 2.36 17.92 14.26
C GLU A 228 2.27 18.73 15.57
N GLN A 229 3.13 19.74 15.76
CA GLN A 229 3.12 20.60 16.94
C GLN A 229 1.83 21.41 17.10
N LYS A 230 1.18 21.77 15.98
CA LYS A 230 -0.13 22.43 15.97
C LYS A 230 -1.30 21.47 16.15
N GLY A 231 -1.06 20.16 16.17
CA GLY A 231 -2.10 19.14 16.21
C GLY A 231 -2.89 19.02 14.91
N GLU A 232 -2.35 19.52 13.79
CA GLU A 232 -2.96 19.38 12.46
C GLU A 232 -2.80 17.96 11.90
N ILE A 233 -1.70 17.29 12.29
CA ILE A 233 -1.40 15.90 11.96
C ILE A 233 -0.90 15.13 13.19
N VAL A 234 -0.85 13.81 13.08
CA VAL A 234 -0.16 12.94 14.04
C VAL A 234 0.84 12.04 13.30
N ILE A 235 2.05 11.86 13.86
CA ILE A 235 3.05 10.93 13.33
C ILE A 235 3.20 9.77 14.31
N VAL A 236 2.96 8.55 13.84
CA VAL A 236 3.01 7.33 14.68
C VAL A 236 3.81 6.23 14.03
N GLY A 237 4.40 5.39 14.87
CA GLY A 237 5.01 4.12 14.47
C GLY A 237 4.00 3.00 14.54
N ALA A 238 4.20 1.99 13.71
CA ALA A 238 3.41 0.79 13.71
C ALA A 238 4.24 -0.41 13.25
N GLU A 239 3.90 -1.60 13.74
CA GLU A 239 4.51 -2.87 13.35
C GLU A 239 3.44 -3.87 12.92
N TYR A 240 3.58 -4.39 11.71
CA TYR A 240 2.74 -5.43 11.16
C TYR A 240 3.30 -6.82 11.49
N HIS A 241 2.50 -7.61 12.20
CA HIS A 241 2.76 -9.01 12.52
C HIS A 241 2.33 -9.90 11.35
N MET A 242 3.30 -10.53 10.70
CA MET A 242 3.10 -11.22 9.43
C MET A 242 2.24 -12.49 9.57
N GLU A 243 2.28 -13.12 10.74
CA GLU A 243 1.54 -14.35 11.02
C GLU A 243 0.06 -14.11 11.36
N THR A 244 -0.25 -12.96 11.96
CA THR A 244 -1.59 -12.68 12.51
C THR A 244 -2.33 -11.58 11.75
N GLY A 245 -1.62 -10.79 10.96
CA GLY A 245 -2.18 -9.60 10.31
C GLY A 245 -2.35 -8.40 11.24
N LYS A 246 -2.04 -8.54 12.54
CA LYS A 246 -2.19 -7.50 13.55
C LYS A 246 -1.19 -6.37 13.34
N VAL A 247 -1.61 -5.15 13.58
CA VAL A 247 -0.76 -3.96 13.63
C VAL A 247 -0.71 -3.41 15.04
N ASP A 248 0.49 -3.38 15.64
CA ASP A 248 0.73 -2.74 16.93
C ASP A 248 1.28 -1.33 16.73
N PHE A 249 0.54 -0.33 17.22
CA PHE A 249 0.88 1.08 17.09
C PHE A 249 1.63 1.60 18.32
N PHE A 250 2.59 2.49 18.11
CA PHE A 250 3.36 3.16 19.15
C PHE A 250 3.74 4.60 18.74
N GLN A 251 4.22 5.38 19.70
CA GLN A 251 4.66 6.77 19.51
C GLN A 251 6.12 6.94 19.93
#